data_AF-A0A958BV65-F1
#
_entry.id   AF-A0A958BV65-F1
#
_cell.length_a   1.000
_cell.length_b   1.000
_cell.length_c   1.000
_cell.angle_alpha   90.00
_cell.angle_beta   90.00
_cell.angle_gamma   90.00
#
_symmetry.space_group_name_H-M   'P 1'
#
loop_
_entity.id
_entity.type
_entity.pdbx_description
1 polymer ?
#
loop_
_entity_poly.entity_id
_entity_poly.type
_entity_poly.pdbx_seq_one_letter_code
_entity_poly.pdbx_strand_id
1 'polypeptide(L)' 'MPEPLTTSGLTNYPPVEKWDDWVEYDSKAWPKKVARHYMLVPTVCFNCESGCGLLAYIDKETLEIQKFEG' A
#
# COMPACT_ATOMS: atom_id res chain seq x y z
N MET A 1 -15.80 -21.86 6.13
CA MET A 1 -14.74 -20.83 6.01
C MET A 1 -13.97 -21.20 4.75
N PRO A 2 -13.99 -20.40 3.66
CA PRO A 2 -13.25 -20.78 2.47
C PRO A 2 -11.74 -20.65 2.74
N GLU A 3 -10.96 -21.63 2.28
CA GLU A 3 -9.50 -21.68 2.37
C GLU A 3 -8.85 -20.48 1.66
N PRO A 4 -7.66 -20.02 2.13
CA PRO A 4 -6.92 -18.99 1.42
C PRO A 4 -6.49 -19.54 0.06
N LEU A 5 -6.95 -18.89 -1.01
CA LEU A 5 -6.56 -19.19 -2.38
C LEU A 5 -5.03 -19.13 -2.48
N THR A 6 -4.40 -20.29 -2.70
CA THR A 6 -3.00 -20.37 -3.13
C THR A 6 -2.93 -19.89 -4.58
N THR A 7 -3.07 -18.60 -4.80
CA THR A 7 -2.95 -17.98 -6.12
C THR A 7 -1.47 -17.92 -6.49
N SER A 8 -1.09 -18.69 -7.51
CA SER A 8 0.12 -18.46 -8.30
C SER A 8 -0.02 -17.17 -9.14
N GLY A 9 -0.35 -16.07 -8.50
CA GLY A 9 -0.55 -14.73 -9.06
C GLY A 9 0.39 -13.72 -8.40
N LEU A 10 0.49 -12.51 -8.97
CA LEU A 10 1.37 -11.41 -8.53
C LEU A 10 1.44 -11.29 -6.99
N THR A 11 2.50 -11.83 -6.40
CA THR A 11 2.74 -11.89 -4.95
C THR A 11 3.48 -10.66 -4.41
N ASN A 12 3.70 -9.64 -5.26
CA ASN A 12 4.48 -8.46 -4.88
C ASN A 12 3.61 -7.36 -4.27
N TYR A 13 2.81 -7.72 -3.27
CA TYR A 13 2.11 -6.78 -2.42
C TYR A 13 2.48 -7.03 -0.95
N PRO A 14 2.50 -5.98 -0.12
CA PRO A 14 2.79 -6.14 1.30
C PRO A 14 1.75 -7.07 1.94
N PRO A 15 2.15 -7.98 2.84
CA PRO A 15 1.22 -8.86 3.54
C PRO A 15 0.18 -8.04 4.30
N VAL A 16 -1.09 -8.45 4.21
CA VAL A 16 -2.25 -7.69 4.70
C VAL A 16 -2.17 -7.42 6.20
N GLU A 17 -1.57 -8.35 6.94
CA GLU A 17 -1.36 -8.26 8.38
C GLU A 17 -0.42 -7.09 8.77
N LYS A 18 0.35 -6.55 7.82
CA LYS A 18 1.26 -5.41 8.04
C LYS A 18 0.72 -4.09 7.49
N TRP A 19 -0.50 -4.06 6.96
CA TRP A 19 -1.03 -2.85 6.33
C TRP A 19 -1.30 -1.71 7.32
N ASP A 20 -1.52 -2.02 8.60
CA ASP A 20 -1.66 -0.98 9.62
C ASP A 20 -0.33 -0.21 9.84
N ASP A 21 0.81 -0.89 9.74
CA ASP A 21 2.14 -0.33 9.98
C ASP A 21 3.18 -0.86 8.98
N TRP A 22 3.12 -0.35 7.75
CA TRP A 22 4.05 -0.68 6.68
C TRP A 22 5.26 0.25 6.70
N VAL A 23 6.45 -0.34 6.81
CA VAL A 23 7.70 0.42 6.82
C VAL A 23 8.35 0.40 5.44
N GLU A 24 8.56 1.58 4.86
CA GLU A 24 9.25 1.76 3.59
C GLU A 24 10.25 2.91 3.67
N TYR A 25 11.35 2.83 2.93
CA TYR A 25 12.38 3.87 2.92
C TYR A 25 12.02 4.98 1.92
N ASP A 26 12.16 6.23 2.36
CA ASP A 26 11.95 7.40 1.51
C ASP A 26 12.98 7.43 0.38
N SER A 27 12.52 7.18 -0.84
CA SER A 27 13.37 7.17 -2.04
C SER A 27 13.95 8.55 -2.36
N LYS A 28 13.30 9.64 -1.92
CA LYS A 28 13.81 11.01 -2.10
C LYS A 28 14.96 11.34 -1.16
N ALA A 29 15.10 10.60 -0.06
CA ALA A 29 16.14 10.81 0.93
C ALA A 29 17.47 10.09 0.59
N TRP A 30 17.53 9.33 -0.51
CA TRP A 30 18.73 8.62 -0.92
C TRP A 30 19.96 9.54 -1.00
N PRO A 31 21.13 9.15 -0.45
CA PRO A 31 21.50 7.83 0.08
C PRO A 31 21.18 7.58 1.56
N LYS A 32 20.53 8.54 2.23
CA LYS A 32 20.12 8.37 3.63
C LYS A 32 18.92 7.42 3.69
N LYS A 33 19.03 6.38 4.52
CA LYS A 33 17.93 5.45 4.80
C LYS A 33 16.96 6.08 5.81
N VAL A 34 15.99 6.84 5.32
CA VAL A 34 14.93 7.42 6.16
C VAL A 34 13.73 6.47 6.10
N ALA A 35 13.46 5.77 7.21
CA ALA A 35 12.29 4.89 7.31
C ALA A 35 11.03 5.73 7.52
N ARG A 36 9.96 5.40 6.80
CA ARG A 36 8.63 6.00 6.91
C ARG A 36 7.63 4.91 7.26
N HIS A 37 6.66 5.26 8.10
CA HIS A 37 5.59 4.37 8.52
C HIS A 37 4.30 4.76 7.80
N TYR A 38 3.71 3.80 7.10
CA TYR A 38 2.51 3.99 6.31
C TYR A 38 1.38 3.08 6.80
N MET A 39 0.17 3.61 6.76
CA MET A 39 -1.06 2.82 6.76
C MET A 39 -1.48 2.60 5.31
N LEU A 40 -1.66 1.33 4.93
CA LEU A 40 -2.08 0.92 3.59
C LEU A 40 -3.58 0.66 3.59
N VAL A 41 -4.31 1.44 2.79
CA VAL A 41 -5.77 1.36 2.74
C VAL A 41 -6.21 0.95 1.33
N PRO A 42 -6.90 -0.19 1.17
CA PRO A 42 -7.44 -0.58 -0.13
C PRO A 42 -8.56 0.38 -0.52
N THR A 43 -8.50 0.86 -1.75
CA THR A 43 -9.48 1.80 -2.32
C THR A 43 -9.77 1.45 -3.77
N VAL A 44 -10.76 2.13 -4.35
CA VAL A 44 -11.21 1.89 -5.72
C VAL A 44 -11.29 3.21 -6.48
N CYS A 45 -10.76 3.22 -7.71
CA CYS A 45 -10.84 4.38 -8.59
C CYS A 45 -12.11 4.33 -9.43
N PHE A 46 -12.89 5.41 -9.38
CA PHE A 46 -14.12 5.60 -10.16
C PHE A 46 -13.98 6.64 -11.28
N ASN A 47 -12.78 7.11 -11.58
CA ASN A 47 -12.59 8.20 -12.55
C ASN A 47 -13.06 7.85 -13.98
N CYS A 48 -12.96 6.58 -14.39
CA CYS A 48 -13.37 6.09 -15.71
C CYS A 48 -14.39 4.94 -15.64
N GLU A 49 -15.07 4.76 -14.50
CA GLU A 49 -16.03 3.69 -14.24
C GLU A 49 -15.50 2.23 -14.32
N SER A 50 -14.22 2.01 -14.65
CA SER A 50 -13.59 0.68 -14.72
C SER A 50 -13.41 -0.02 -13.36
N GLY A 51 -13.46 0.73 -12.26
CA GLY A 51 -13.31 0.16 -10.91
C GLY A 51 -11.93 -0.41 -10.61
N CYS A 52 -10.85 0.25 -11.03
CA CYS A 52 -9.49 -0.21 -10.74
C CYS A 52 -9.25 -0.25 -9.22
N GLY A 53 -8.76 -1.38 -8.71
CA GLY A 53 -8.33 -1.51 -7.32
C GLY A 53 -7.02 -0.77 -7.10
N LEU A 54 -6.99 0.15 -6.14
CA LEU A 54 -5.82 0.92 -5.75
C LEU A 54 -5.50 0.68 -4.27
N LEU A 55 -4.25 0.92 -3.89
CA LEU A 55 -3.78 0.90 -2.52
C LEU A 55 -3.25 2.29 -2.16
N ALA A 56 -3.89 2.96 -1.21
CA ALA A 56 -3.46 4.26 -0.73
C ALA A 56 -2.40 4.11 0.36
N TYR A 57 -1.28 4.81 0.22
CA TYR A 57 -0.24 4.91 1.24
C TYR A 57 -0.45 6.19 2.03
N ILE A 58 -0.80 6.05 3.30
CA ILE A 58 -1.11 7.16 4.21
C ILE A 58 0.01 7.25 5.24
N ASP A 59 0.68 8.40 5.36
CA ASP A 59 1.70 8.60 6.38
C ASP A 59 1.06 8.54 7.79
N LYS A 60 1.58 7.68 8.68
CA LYS A 60 0.99 7.51 10.02
C LYS A 60 1.19 8.73 10.92
N GLU A 61 2.17 9.58 10.65
CA GLU A 61 2.45 10.77 11.45
C GLU A 61 1.58 11.95 11.00
N THR A 62 1.44 12.17 9.69
CA THR A 62 0.70 13.34 9.16
C THR A 62 -0.73 13.02 8.73
N LEU A 63 -1.07 11.74 8.56
CA LEU A 63 -2.32 11.26 7.97
C LEU A 63 -2.56 11.74 6.52
N GLU A 64 -1.52 12.23 5.87
CA GLU A 64 -1.61 12.63 4.46
C GLU A 64 -1.39 11.43 3.54
N ILE A 65 -2.14 11.42 2.44
CA ILE A 65 -1.92 10.45 1.37
C ILE A 65 -0.63 10.82 0.63
N GLN A 66 0.34 9.92 0.61
CA GLN A 66 1.63 10.11 -0.06
C GLN A 66 1.62 9.58 -1.49
N LYS A 67 0.91 8.47 -1.75
CA LYS A 67 0.79 7.86 -3.08
C LYS A 67 -0.37 6.87 -3.16
N PHE A 68 -0.71 6.50 -4.40
CA PHE A 68 -1.60 5.39 -4.73
C PHE A 68 -0.85 4.39 -5.61
N GLU A 69 -1.00 3.10 -5.35
CA GLU A 69 -0.45 2.01 -6.16
C GLU A 69 -1.60 1.16 -6.73
N GLY A 70 -1.60 0.86 -8.03
CA GLY A 70 -2.59 -0.02 -8.69
C GLY A 70 -2.80 0.28 -10.17
#